data_AF-A0A7S0LUV4-F1
#
_entry.id   AF-A0A7S0LUV4-F1
#
_cell.length_a   1.000
_cell.length_b   1.000
_cell.length_c   1.000
_cell.angle_alpha   90.00
_cell.angle_beta   90.00
_cell.angle_gamma   90.00
#
_symmetry.space_group_name_H-M   'P 1'
#
loop_
_entity.id
_entity.type
_entity.pdbx_description
1 polymer ?
#
loop_
_entity_poly.entity_id
_entity_poly.type
_entity_poly.pdbx_seq_one_letter_code
_entity_poly.pdbx_strand_id
1 'polypeptide(L)'
;VDALKMKGGVQAMQIQVATWNIAAVNNNPFEYWVSYPHDSYDTLMQSVEEFLENGEKDFPIAVAFNDDMFQELRNELKVLGVNGLDKLDTYWFDDFRHRKAVSEFLKDKALGVKRLISMPDRITNTIFLSTGGVRMRPTVMNAYDGSLPSIDAWWSQWRDFMFHTAVDVVQGSQATHCGPVIVGNLISPLSRAKYPAITVDEQEISTALQILCLAIMDAILVLVLNSAAPGVWEDVRRSLCDALILNKDARVCQILATAYADTDIIFIQEAAAAFAERVRLEPALHRRYAVLQPRNLDGKRDQNSLILIARARFHEATA
;
A
#
# COMPACT_ATOMS: atom_id res chain seq x y z
N VAL A 1 35.55 -38.85 13.53
CA VAL A 1 36.46 -39.23 12.42
C VAL A 1 35.87 -40.47 11.80
N ASP A 2 35.21 -40.34 10.66
CA ASP A 2 35.27 -41.32 9.57
C ASP A 2 34.48 -40.77 8.38
N ALA A 3 35.26 -40.28 7.42
CA ALA A 3 34.77 -39.76 6.16
C ALA A 3 34.43 -40.94 5.24
N LEU A 4 33.17 -41.01 4.82
CA LEU A 4 32.76 -41.77 3.63
C LEU A 4 33.45 -41.14 2.42
N LYS A 5 34.61 -41.69 2.07
CA LYS A 5 35.32 -41.40 0.82
C LYS A 5 34.56 -42.05 -0.34
N MET A 6 33.71 -41.28 -1.00
CA MET A 6 33.21 -41.61 -2.33
C MET A 6 34.39 -41.54 -3.31
N LYS A 7 34.86 -42.71 -3.76
CA LYS A 7 35.83 -42.86 -4.85
C LYS A 7 35.06 -42.83 -6.18
N GLY A 8 35.21 -41.73 -6.90
CA GLY A 8 34.63 -41.50 -8.22
C GLY A 8 34.38 -40.02 -8.36
N GLY A 9 35.15 -39.33 -9.20
CA GLY A 9 35.10 -37.88 -9.38
C GLY A 9 33.78 -37.44 -9.99
N VAL A 10 32.73 -37.33 -9.17
CA VAL A 10 31.62 -36.43 -9.42
C VAL A 10 32.10 -35.09 -8.86
N GLN A 11 32.50 -34.21 -9.76
CA GLN A 11 32.72 -32.81 -9.41
C GLN A 11 31.43 -32.34 -8.74
N ALA A 12 31.48 -31.95 -7.46
CA ALA A 12 30.30 -31.53 -6.73
C ALA A 12 29.63 -30.41 -7.54
N MET A 13 28.43 -30.68 -8.06
CA MET A 13 27.71 -29.74 -8.90
C MET A 13 27.28 -28.58 -8.01
N GLN A 14 27.97 -27.45 -8.12
CA GLN A 14 27.63 -26.25 -7.37
C GLN A 14 26.37 -25.65 -7.99
N ILE A 15 25.31 -25.54 -7.17
CA ILE A 15 24.05 -24.90 -7.56
C ILE A 15 24.07 -23.48 -7.02
N GLN A 16 23.82 -22.51 -7.89
CA GLN A 16 23.57 -21.13 -7.49
C GLN A 16 22.10 -20.94 -7.17
N VAL A 17 21.83 -20.45 -5.96
CA VAL A 17 20.48 -20.24 -5.46
C VAL A 17 20.34 -18.81 -4.99
N ALA A 18 19.27 -18.15 -5.41
CA ALA A 18 18.86 -16.85 -4.89
C ALA A 18 17.47 -16.92 -4.30
N THR A 19 17.21 -16.04 -3.33
CA THR A 19 15.87 -15.76 -2.82
C THR A 19 15.63 -14.27 -2.90
N TRP A 20 14.46 -13.87 -3.36
CA TRP A 20 14.10 -12.47 -3.49
C TRP A 20 12.63 -12.25 -3.15
N ASN A 21 12.39 -11.43 -2.12
CA ASN A 21 11.10 -10.85 -1.84
C ASN A 21 10.92 -9.59 -2.72
N ILE A 22 9.97 -9.65 -3.65
CA ILE A 22 9.71 -8.56 -4.60
C ILE A 22 8.61 -7.59 -4.12
N ALA A 23 8.02 -7.84 -2.95
CA ALA A 23 7.08 -6.97 -2.25
C ALA A 23 5.92 -6.43 -3.12
N ALA A 24 5.26 -7.27 -3.92
CA ALA A 24 4.31 -6.83 -4.96
C ALA A 24 3.14 -5.97 -4.44
N VAL A 25 2.79 -6.08 -3.15
CA VAL A 25 1.69 -5.35 -2.53
C VAL A 25 2.08 -3.93 -2.11
N ASN A 26 3.38 -3.64 -1.95
CA ASN A 26 3.81 -2.30 -1.55
C ASN A 26 3.52 -1.29 -2.67
N ASN A 27 2.70 -0.31 -2.31
CA ASN A 27 2.23 0.77 -3.15
C ASN A 27 2.52 2.16 -2.56
N ASN A 28 3.26 2.28 -1.46
CA ASN A 28 3.63 3.58 -0.89
C ASN A 28 4.98 4.03 -1.48
N PRO A 29 5.02 5.12 -2.29
CA PRO A 29 6.25 5.59 -2.92
C PRO A 29 7.31 6.08 -1.92
N PHE A 30 6.92 6.37 -0.67
CA PHE A 30 7.79 6.86 0.39
C PHE A 30 8.11 5.81 1.47
N GLU A 31 7.77 4.53 1.26
CA GLU A 31 7.99 3.50 2.30
C GLU A 31 9.47 3.27 2.61
N TYR A 32 10.34 3.41 1.61
CA TYR A 32 11.78 3.18 1.75
C TYR A 32 12.58 4.40 1.33
N TRP A 33 13.75 4.56 1.97
CA TRP A 33 14.78 5.43 1.44
C TRP A 33 15.36 4.82 0.16
N VAL A 34 15.36 5.56 -0.94
CA VAL A 34 15.87 5.08 -2.23
C VAL A 34 17.01 5.94 -2.76
N SER A 35 17.85 5.36 -3.61
CA SER A 35 18.77 6.15 -4.42
C SER A 35 17.99 6.85 -5.52
N TYR A 36 18.00 8.18 -5.50
CA TYR A 36 17.29 9.01 -6.45
C TYR A 36 18.29 9.91 -7.21
N PRO A 37 18.11 10.16 -8.53
CA PRO A 37 19.10 10.86 -9.34
C PRO A 37 19.20 12.37 -9.08
N HIS A 38 18.33 12.95 -8.25
CA HIS A 38 18.27 14.38 -7.96
C HIS A 38 18.23 14.65 -6.46
N ASP A 39 18.95 15.69 -6.02
CA ASP A 39 19.02 16.10 -4.61
C ASP A 39 17.65 16.53 -4.04
N SER A 40 16.67 16.78 -4.90
CA SER A 40 15.29 17.13 -4.51
C SER A 40 14.63 16.06 -3.66
N TYR A 41 14.97 14.78 -3.85
CA TYR A 41 14.45 13.69 -3.03
C TYR A 41 15.06 13.71 -1.62
N ASP A 42 16.39 13.78 -1.51
CA ASP A 42 17.06 13.80 -0.21
C ASP A 42 16.65 15.04 0.59
N THR A 43 16.54 16.20 -0.08
CA THR A 43 16.05 17.44 0.53
C THR A 43 14.63 17.29 1.05
N LEU A 44 13.73 16.68 0.26
CA LEU A 44 12.36 16.39 0.68
C LEU A 44 12.34 15.50 1.91
N MET A 45 13.04 14.37 1.87
CA MET A 45 13.01 13.39 2.95
C MET A 45 13.58 13.95 4.25
N GLN A 46 14.68 14.71 4.18
CA GLN A 46 15.26 15.42 5.33
C GLN A 46 14.30 16.48 5.87
N SER A 47 13.66 17.27 5.00
CA SER A 47 12.71 18.30 5.44
C SER A 47 11.49 17.71 6.14
N VAL A 48 11.02 16.54 5.69
CA VAL A 48 9.94 15.79 6.36
C VAL A 48 10.43 15.19 7.68
N GLU A 49 11.61 14.60 7.73
CA GLU A 49 12.21 14.08 8.97
C GLU A 49 12.34 15.19 10.02
N GLU A 50 12.90 16.34 9.65
CA GLU A 50 12.99 17.51 10.52
C GLU A 50 11.61 17.98 10.99
N PHE A 51 10.59 17.95 10.12
CA PHE A 51 9.22 18.28 10.51
C PHE A 51 8.68 17.31 11.56
N LEU A 52 8.92 16.01 11.39
CA LEU A 52 8.38 14.97 12.26
C LEU A 52 9.11 14.87 13.61
N GLU A 53 10.39 15.22 13.65
CA GLU A 53 11.22 15.18 14.85
C GLU A 53 11.22 16.50 15.63
N ASN A 54 11.13 17.64 14.93
CA ASN A 54 11.04 18.93 15.60
C ASN A 54 9.60 19.28 15.99
N GLY A 55 9.26 19.06 17.25
CA GLY A 55 7.96 19.38 17.83
C GLY A 55 7.56 20.87 17.79
N GLU A 56 8.48 21.79 17.45
CA GLU A 56 8.15 23.21 17.23
C GLU A 56 7.22 23.42 16.02
N LYS A 57 7.28 22.54 15.02
CA LYS A 57 6.41 22.60 13.83
C LYS A 57 5.13 21.79 14.00
N ASP A 58 4.94 21.14 15.15
CA ASP A 58 3.73 20.39 15.43
C ASP A 58 2.54 21.34 15.61
N PHE A 59 1.36 20.89 15.20
CA PHE A 59 0.18 21.74 15.09
C PHE A 59 -1.09 20.98 15.49
N PRO A 60 -2.14 21.65 15.99
CA PRO A 60 -3.42 21.00 16.26
C PRO A 60 -4.02 20.41 14.98
N ILE A 61 -4.62 19.21 15.04
CA ILE A 61 -5.24 18.56 13.87
C ILE A 61 -6.21 19.49 13.13
N ALA A 62 -6.93 20.36 13.85
CA ALA A 62 -7.83 21.36 13.28
C ALA A 62 -7.20 22.28 12.22
N VAL A 63 -5.86 22.38 12.15
CA VAL A 63 -5.14 23.12 11.10
C VAL A 63 -5.13 22.36 9.76
N ALA A 64 -5.04 21.03 9.78
CA ALA A 64 -5.05 20.20 8.57
C ALA A 64 -6.45 19.72 8.19
N PHE A 65 -7.31 19.46 9.18
CA PHE A 65 -8.67 19.00 8.98
C PHE A 65 -9.57 19.81 9.90
N ASN A 66 -10.27 20.83 9.37
CA ASN A 66 -10.97 21.81 10.20
C ASN A 66 -12.42 21.41 10.52
N ASP A 67 -13.11 22.25 11.30
CA ASP A 67 -14.50 22.01 11.70
C ASP A 67 -15.46 21.94 10.50
N ASP A 68 -15.25 22.74 9.46
CA ASP A 68 -16.09 22.73 8.27
C ASP A 68 -15.94 21.40 7.52
N MET A 69 -14.71 20.91 7.36
CA MET A 69 -14.43 19.59 6.78
C MET A 69 -15.04 18.47 7.62
N PHE A 70 -14.98 18.57 8.94
CA PHE A 70 -15.65 17.62 9.83
C PHE A 70 -17.18 17.65 9.64
N GLN A 71 -17.80 18.82 9.56
CA GLN A 71 -19.25 18.93 9.33
C GLN A 71 -19.66 18.36 7.97
N GLU A 72 -18.88 18.61 6.92
CA GLU A 72 -19.10 18.00 5.62
C GLU A 72 -18.97 16.48 5.67
N LEU A 73 -17.90 15.95 6.27
CA LEU A 73 -17.72 14.51 6.49
C LEU A 73 -18.89 13.89 7.25
N ARG A 74 -19.36 14.56 8.31
CA ARG A 74 -20.50 14.12 9.10
C ARG A 74 -21.78 14.05 8.27
N ASN A 75 -22.00 15.03 7.39
CA ASN A 75 -23.15 15.03 6.48
C ASN A 75 -23.06 13.90 5.46
N GLU A 76 -21.89 13.64 4.90
CA GLU A 76 -21.66 12.52 3.97
C GLU A 76 -21.90 11.16 4.65
N LEU A 77 -21.38 10.98 5.87
CA LEU A 77 -21.62 9.77 6.66
C LEU A 77 -23.11 9.56 6.97
N LYS A 78 -23.86 10.64 7.21
CA LYS A 78 -25.31 10.59 7.38
C LYS A 78 -26.01 10.13 6.10
N VAL A 79 -25.59 10.62 4.94
CA VAL A 79 -26.13 10.20 3.63
C VAL A 79 -25.81 8.72 3.35
N LEU A 80 -24.62 8.25 3.73
CA LEU A 80 -24.25 6.83 3.68
C LEU A 80 -25.04 5.94 4.65
N GLY A 81 -25.82 6.52 5.57
CA GLY A 81 -26.59 5.76 6.56
C GLY A 81 -25.73 5.20 7.70
N VAL A 82 -24.56 5.80 7.97
CA VAL A 82 -23.70 5.41 9.09
C VAL A 82 -24.33 5.91 10.40
N ASN A 83 -24.45 5.01 11.38
CA ASN A 83 -25.06 5.28 12.68
C ASN A 83 -24.06 5.85 13.69
N GLY A 84 -24.57 6.42 14.79
CA GLY A 84 -23.77 6.85 15.94
C GLY A 84 -22.96 8.14 15.74
N LEU A 85 -23.41 9.02 14.84
CA LEU A 85 -22.71 10.27 14.52
C LEU A 85 -22.58 11.22 15.72
N ASP A 86 -23.51 11.18 16.67
CA ASP A 86 -23.41 12.01 17.88
C ASP A 86 -22.20 11.62 18.75
N LYS A 87 -21.83 10.32 18.78
CA LYS A 87 -20.59 9.88 19.44
C LYS A 87 -19.36 10.30 18.64
N LEU A 88 -19.45 10.30 17.30
CA LEU A 88 -18.37 10.79 16.45
C LEU A 88 -18.09 12.29 16.71
N ASP A 89 -19.15 13.08 16.92
CA ASP A 89 -19.03 14.49 17.31
C ASP A 89 -18.21 14.64 18.59
N THR A 90 -18.47 13.80 19.61
CA THR A 90 -17.66 13.78 20.85
C THR A 90 -16.18 13.51 20.56
N TYR A 91 -15.86 12.51 19.73
CA TYR A 91 -14.46 12.24 19.35
C TYR A 91 -13.79 13.42 18.65
N TRP A 92 -14.52 14.12 17.79
CA TRP A 92 -13.99 15.29 17.10
C TRP A 92 -13.79 16.47 18.04
N PHE A 93 -14.88 16.90 18.69
CA PHE A 93 -14.92 18.15 19.45
C PHE A 93 -14.18 18.09 20.78
N ASP A 94 -14.14 16.92 21.43
CA ASP A 94 -13.54 16.81 22.77
C ASP A 94 -12.09 16.30 22.72
N ASP A 95 -11.66 15.70 21.61
CA ASP A 95 -10.34 15.05 21.50
C ASP A 95 -9.60 15.42 20.20
N PHE A 96 -9.97 14.83 19.06
CA PHE A 96 -9.11 14.85 17.87
C PHE A 96 -8.75 16.24 17.38
N ARG A 97 -9.69 17.18 17.33
CA ARG A 97 -9.40 18.54 16.83
C ARG A 97 -8.30 19.25 17.62
N HIS A 98 -8.12 18.89 18.88
CA HIS A 98 -7.19 19.51 19.81
C HIS A 98 -5.83 18.81 19.87
N ARG A 99 -5.78 17.53 19.49
CA ARG A 99 -4.53 16.77 19.46
C ARG A 99 -3.52 17.43 18.54
N LYS A 100 -2.26 17.32 18.92
CA LYS A 100 -1.14 17.60 18.03
C LYS A 100 -1.02 16.54 16.94
N ALA A 101 -0.92 16.99 15.70
CA ALA A 101 -0.93 16.15 14.51
C ALA A 101 0.20 15.12 14.52
N VAL A 102 1.43 15.53 14.86
CA VAL A 102 2.58 14.62 14.83
C VAL A 102 2.71 13.84 16.13
N SER A 103 2.92 14.54 17.25
CA SER A 103 3.29 13.92 18.53
C SER A 103 2.15 13.15 19.20
N GLU A 104 0.90 13.52 18.97
CA GLU A 104 -0.27 12.95 19.67
C GLU A 104 -1.24 12.17 18.76
N PHE A 105 -1.07 12.23 17.43
CA PHE A 105 -1.88 11.48 16.48
C PHE A 105 -1.02 10.53 15.62
N LEU A 106 -0.10 11.04 14.80
CA LEU A 106 0.74 10.17 13.95
C LEU A 106 1.64 9.24 14.77
N LYS A 107 2.16 9.69 15.92
CA LYS A 107 2.99 8.90 16.83
C LYS A 107 2.17 8.12 17.89
N ASP A 108 0.84 8.17 17.85
CA ASP A 108 -0.02 7.45 18.80
C ASP A 108 -0.08 5.94 18.53
N LYS A 109 0.59 5.17 19.38
CA LYS A 109 0.61 3.70 19.32
C LYS A 109 -0.77 3.09 19.52
N ALA A 110 -1.65 3.70 20.31
CA ALA A 110 -2.99 3.18 20.58
C ALA A 110 -3.86 3.19 19.32
N LEU A 111 -3.81 4.28 18.52
CA LEU A 111 -4.49 4.35 17.22
C LEU A 111 -4.00 3.26 16.26
N GLY A 112 -2.69 3.00 16.24
CA GLY A 112 -2.08 1.94 15.44
C GLY A 112 -2.61 0.54 15.78
N VAL A 113 -2.68 0.19 17.07
CA VAL A 113 -3.16 -1.13 17.52
C VAL A 113 -4.68 -1.28 17.33
N LYS A 114 -5.45 -0.18 17.40
CA LYS A 114 -6.90 -0.17 17.11
C LYS A 114 -7.23 -0.39 15.64
N ARG A 115 -6.26 -0.20 14.73
CA ARG A 115 -6.42 -0.40 13.28
C ARG A 115 -7.42 0.54 12.59
N LEU A 116 -7.77 1.66 13.24
CA LEU A 116 -8.72 2.65 12.71
C LEU A 116 -8.27 3.27 11.38
N ILE A 117 -6.96 3.32 11.13
CA ILE A 117 -6.39 3.87 9.89
C ILE A 117 -5.97 2.74 8.93
N SER A 118 -5.23 1.75 9.42
CA SER A 118 -4.63 0.73 8.54
C SER A 118 -5.66 -0.21 7.88
N MET A 119 -6.81 -0.44 8.51
CA MET A 119 -7.87 -1.25 7.88
C MET A 119 -8.58 -0.53 6.73
N PRO A 120 -9.11 0.70 6.88
CA PRO A 120 -9.69 1.40 5.75
C PRO A 120 -8.63 1.75 4.70
N ASP A 121 -7.37 2.01 5.10
CA ASP A 121 -6.27 2.20 4.14
C ASP A 121 -6.07 0.98 3.25
N ARG A 122 -5.97 -0.22 3.83
CA ARG A 122 -5.85 -1.49 3.08
C ARG A 122 -6.96 -1.70 2.03
N ILE A 123 -8.15 -1.16 2.27
CA ILE A 123 -9.32 -1.34 1.39
C ILE A 123 -9.41 -0.25 0.33
N THR A 124 -9.09 0.99 0.69
CA THR A 124 -9.40 2.17 -0.14
C THR A 124 -8.18 2.76 -0.84
N ASN A 125 -6.97 2.44 -0.38
CA ASN A 125 -5.74 3.04 -0.92
C ASN A 125 -5.59 2.78 -2.43
N THR A 126 -5.72 1.52 -2.86
CA THR A 126 -5.74 1.11 -4.26
C THR A 126 -6.82 0.04 -4.46
N ILE A 127 -7.85 0.38 -5.22
CA ILE A 127 -9.01 -0.47 -5.50
C ILE A 127 -8.86 -1.05 -6.90
N PHE A 128 -8.74 -2.37 -7.00
CA PHE A 128 -8.75 -3.08 -8.28
C PHE A 128 -10.19 -3.25 -8.78
N LEU A 129 -10.44 -2.84 -10.02
CA LEU A 129 -11.76 -2.90 -10.64
C LEU A 129 -11.98 -4.24 -11.32
N SER A 130 -13.21 -4.74 -11.27
CA SER A 130 -13.63 -5.98 -11.94
C SER A 130 -13.51 -5.91 -13.48
N THR A 131 -13.55 -4.71 -14.05
CA THR A 131 -13.38 -4.44 -15.48
C THR A 131 -11.92 -4.39 -15.94
N GLY A 132 -10.98 -4.54 -15.00
CA GLY A 132 -9.56 -4.25 -15.22
C GLY A 132 -9.22 -2.79 -14.93
N GLY A 133 -8.03 -2.58 -14.39
CA GLY A 133 -7.56 -1.27 -13.94
C GLY A 133 -7.78 -1.03 -12.44
N VAL A 134 -7.44 0.20 -12.02
CA VAL A 134 -7.42 0.59 -10.61
C VAL A 134 -8.08 1.95 -10.39
N ARG A 135 -8.53 2.17 -9.16
CA ARG A 135 -8.88 3.47 -8.61
C ARG A 135 -8.04 3.71 -7.37
N MET A 136 -7.47 4.89 -7.23
CA MET A 136 -6.57 5.22 -6.15
C MET A 136 -7.14 6.36 -5.32
N ARG A 137 -7.10 6.23 -4.00
CA ARG A 137 -7.52 7.29 -3.09
C ARG A 137 -6.63 8.52 -3.28
N PRO A 138 -7.17 9.75 -3.24
CA PRO A 138 -6.37 10.97 -3.16
C PRO A 138 -5.56 11.00 -1.85
N THR A 139 -4.34 10.47 -1.89
CA THR A 139 -3.40 10.43 -0.77
C THR A 139 -1.97 10.50 -1.31
N VAL A 140 -1.03 10.83 -0.43
CA VAL A 140 0.41 10.87 -0.74
C VAL A 140 1.04 9.47 -0.76
N MET A 141 0.33 8.47 -0.20
CA MET A 141 0.84 7.12 0.06
C MET A 141 0.50 6.11 -1.04
N ASN A 142 0.21 6.58 -2.26
CA ASN A 142 -0.04 5.73 -3.42
C ASN A 142 0.33 6.43 -4.74
N ALA A 143 0.08 5.76 -5.87
CA ALA A 143 0.30 6.29 -7.20
C ALA A 143 -0.89 7.10 -7.76
N TYR A 144 -1.66 7.77 -6.89
CA TYR A 144 -2.70 8.70 -7.32
C TYR A 144 -2.15 9.72 -8.31
N ASP A 145 -2.77 9.86 -9.47
CA ASP A 145 -2.26 10.67 -10.59
C ASP A 145 -2.69 12.14 -10.53
N GLY A 146 -3.71 12.45 -9.73
CA GLY A 146 -4.14 13.82 -9.47
C GLY A 146 -3.14 14.63 -8.63
N SER A 147 -3.32 15.95 -8.66
CA SER A 147 -2.50 16.92 -7.93
C SER A 147 -3.13 17.27 -6.58
N LEU A 148 -2.30 17.47 -5.56
CA LEU A 148 -2.72 17.75 -4.18
C LEU A 148 -2.05 19.04 -3.65
N PRO A 149 -2.22 20.18 -4.35
CA PRO A 149 -1.43 21.39 -4.10
C PRO A 149 -1.83 22.12 -2.82
N SER A 150 -2.99 21.77 -2.23
CA SER A 150 -3.51 22.36 -1.01
C SER A 150 -4.45 21.40 -0.30
N ILE A 151 -4.76 21.71 0.96
CA ILE A 151 -5.73 20.97 1.76
C ILE A 151 -7.14 21.05 1.17
N ASP A 152 -7.56 22.21 0.67
CA ASP A 152 -8.88 22.37 0.05
C ASP A 152 -9.01 21.53 -1.24
N ALA A 153 -7.96 21.53 -2.07
CA ALA A 153 -7.93 20.72 -3.28
C ALA A 153 -7.94 19.23 -2.95
N TRP A 154 -7.15 18.81 -1.96
CA TRP A 154 -7.17 17.43 -1.47
C TRP A 154 -8.55 17.05 -0.92
N TRP A 155 -9.13 17.86 -0.05
CA TRP A 155 -10.41 17.54 0.61
C TRP A 155 -11.54 17.36 -0.40
N SER A 156 -11.64 18.25 -1.39
CA SER A 156 -12.62 18.10 -2.47
C SER A 156 -12.47 16.78 -3.22
N GLN A 157 -11.23 16.39 -3.56
CA GLN A 157 -10.95 15.15 -4.29
C GLN A 157 -11.20 13.92 -3.40
N TRP A 158 -10.75 13.96 -2.14
CA TRP A 158 -10.90 12.87 -1.19
C TRP A 158 -12.36 12.61 -0.85
N ARG A 159 -13.16 13.67 -0.62
CA ARG A 159 -14.59 13.58 -0.38
C ARG A 159 -15.34 12.99 -1.59
N ASP A 160 -15.04 13.47 -2.80
CA ASP A 160 -15.59 12.91 -4.04
C ASP A 160 -15.27 11.42 -4.19
N PHE A 161 -14.00 11.06 -3.98
CA PHE A 161 -13.56 9.66 -4.03
C PHE A 161 -14.29 8.78 -3.01
N MET A 162 -14.40 9.23 -1.75
CA MET A 162 -14.95 8.40 -0.67
C MET A 162 -16.47 8.26 -0.74
N PHE A 163 -17.20 9.32 -1.13
CA PHE A 163 -18.65 9.38 -0.95
C PHE A 163 -19.45 9.41 -2.26
N HIS A 164 -18.82 9.77 -3.38
CA HIS A 164 -19.50 9.98 -4.67
C HIS A 164 -18.98 9.07 -5.77
N THR A 165 -17.79 8.49 -5.61
CA THR A 165 -17.25 7.51 -6.56
C THR A 165 -17.82 6.12 -6.28
N ALA A 166 -18.48 5.55 -7.30
CA ALA A 166 -18.89 4.15 -7.30
C ALA A 166 -17.87 3.28 -8.03
N VAL A 167 -17.56 2.11 -7.47
CA VAL A 167 -16.60 1.15 -8.00
C VAL A 167 -17.20 -0.25 -8.10
N ASP A 168 -16.88 -0.94 -9.21
CA ASP A 168 -17.24 -2.34 -9.41
C ASP A 168 -16.09 -3.23 -8.94
N VAL A 169 -16.22 -3.78 -7.74
CA VAL A 169 -15.20 -4.65 -7.12
C VAL A 169 -15.64 -6.10 -7.10
N VAL A 170 -14.68 -7.02 -7.12
CA VAL A 170 -14.94 -8.43 -6.85
C VAL A 170 -14.88 -8.65 -5.34
N GLN A 171 -16.03 -8.89 -4.69
CA GLN A 171 -16.07 -9.23 -3.26
C GLN A 171 -16.14 -10.73 -3.03
N GLY A 172 -15.39 -11.22 -2.03
CA GLY A 172 -15.43 -12.61 -1.56
C GLY A 172 -14.44 -13.57 -2.22
N SER A 173 -14.32 -14.77 -1.66
CA SER A 173 -13.58 -15.90 -2.26
C SER A 173 -14.35 -16.55 -3.42
N GLN A 174 -15.66 -16.31 -3.48
CA GLN A 174 -16.50 -16.56 -4.65
C GLN A 174 -16.69 -15.21 -5.32
N ALA A 175 -16.19 -15.04 -6.53
CA ALA A 175 -16.22 -13.80 -7.30
C ALA A 175 -17.65 -13.38 -7.65
N THR A 176 -18.38 -12.91 -6.65
CA THR A 176 -19.75 -12.41 -6.82
C THR A 176 -19.61 -10.96 -7.23
N HIS A 177 -20.06 -10.63 -8.45
CA HIS A 177 -20.16 -9.24 -8.88
C HIS A 177 -21.19 -8.55 -7.99
N CYS A 178 -20.70 -7.78 -7.02
CA CYS A 178 -21.47 -6.74 -6.41
C CYS A 178 -21.39 -5.58 -7.40
N GLY A 179 -22.52 -5.17 -7.99
CA GLY A 179 -22.57 -3.99 -8.85
C GLY A 179 -22.02 -2.73 -8.14
N PRO A 180 -22.12 -1.55 -8.76
CA PRO A 180 -21.34 -0.38 -8.33
C PRO A 180 -21.59 -0.05 -6.85
N VAL A 181 -20.51 -0.02 -6.06
CA VAL A 181 -20.53 0.28 -4.62
C VAL A 181 -19.79 1.60 -4.39
N ILE A 182 -20.38 2.52 -3.63
CA ILE A 182 -19.69 3.73 -3.17
C ILE A 182 -18.47 3.35 -2.33
N VAL A 183 -17.31 3.96 -2.57
CA VAL A 183 -16.04 3.59 -1.93
C VAL A 183 -16.15 3.53 -0.39
N GLY A 184 -16.80 4.50 0.24
CA GLY A 184 -16.99 4.53 1.70
C GLY A 184 -17.72 3.29 2.25
N ASN A 185 -18.60 2.68 1.45
CA ASN A 185 -19.31 1.44 1.81
C ASN A 185 -18.44 0.18 1.70
N LEU A 186 -17.22 0.28 1.16
CA LEU A 186 -16.25 -0.82 1.20
C LEU A 186 -15.64 -1.00 2.60
N ILE A 187 -15.70 0.03 3.46
CA ILE A 187 -15.14 -0.01 4.81
C ILE A 187 -16.09 -0.78 5.73
N SER A 188 -15.65 -1.97 6.14
CA SER A 188 -16.39 -2.80 7.07
C SER A 188 -16.20 -2.35 8.53
N PRO A 189 -17.22 -2.54 9.40
CA PRO A 189 -17.06 -2.33 10.84
C PRO A 189 -15.93 -3.19 11.42
N LEU A 190 -15.23 -2.65 12.42
CA LEU A 190 -14.27 -3.42 13.21
C LEU A 190 -15.01 -4.20 14.30
N SER A 191 -14.45 -5.34 14.69
CA SER A 191 -14.96 -6.12 15.81
C SER A 191 -13.86 -6.32 16.87
N ARG A 192 -14.24 -6.23 18.15
CA ARG A 192 -13.35 -6.47 19.29
C ARG A 192 -12.85 -7.91 19.34
N ALA A 193 -13.63 -8.85 18.82
CA ALA A 193 -13.20 -10.25 18.70
C ALA A 193 -11.93 -10.37 17.85
N LYS A 194 -11.78 -9.54 16.81
CA LYS A 194 -10.59 -9.52 15.94
C LYS A 194 -9.57 -8.46 16.36
N TYR A 195 -10.04 -7.32 16.89
CA TYR A 195 -9.23 -6.17 17.28
C TYR A 195 -9.56 -5.75 18.72
N PRO A 196 -9.02 -6.46 19.74
CA PRO A 196 -9.46 -6.30 21.12
C PRO A 196 -9.14 -4.93 21.75
N ALA A 197 -8.28 -4.14 21.11
CA ALA A 197 -7.88 -2.81 21.57
C ALA A 197 -8.95 -1.72 21.35
N ILE A 198 -9.96 -1.95 20.49
CA ILE A 198 -11.08 -1.01 20.36
C ILE A 198 -12.02 -1.17 21.56
N THR A 199 -12.58 -0.06 22.04
CA THR A 199 -13.60 -0.05 23.10
C THR A 199 -14.96 -0.49 22.56
N VAL A 200 -15.94 -0.66 23.46
CA VAL A 200 -17.33 -0.96 23.07
C VAL A 200 -17.92 0.17 22.23
N ASP A 201 -17.71 1.42 22.67
CA ASP A 201 -18.17 2.60 21.94
C ASP A 201 -17.49 2.72 20.58
N GLU A 202 -16.17 2.51 20.51
CA GLU A 202 -15.44 2.54 19.23
C GLU A 202 -15.91 1.46 18.28
N GLN A 203 -16.27 0.26 18.76
CA GLN A 203 -16.81 -0.79 17.91
C GLN A 203 -18.12 -0.36 17.25
N GLU A 204 -19.00 0.26 18.02
CA GLU A 204 -20.33 0.71 17.57
C GLU A 204 -20.24 1.73 16.44
N ILE A 205 -19.28 2.65 16.51
CA ILE A 205 -19.07 3.71 15.51
C ILE A 205 -17.86 3.46 14.61
N SER A 206 -17.34 2.23 14.58
CA SER A 206 -16.02 1.92 13.99
C SER A 206 -15.89 2.29 12.53
N THR A 207 -16.95 2.21 11.72
CA THR A 207 -16.90 2.67 10.32
C THR A 207 -16.70 4.17 10.23
N ALA A 208 -17.47 4.95 11.00
CA ALA A 208 -17.38 6.41 11.02
C ALA A 208 -16.00 6.87 11.53
N LEU A 209 -15.52 6.23 12.61
CA LEU A 209 -14.22 6.51 13.22
C LEU A 209 -13.06 6.14 12.30
N GLN A 210 -13.16 5.02 11.56
CA GLN A 210 -12.19 4.64 10.54
C GLN A 210 -12.06 5.70 9.45
N ILE A 211 -13.19 6.18 8.92
CA ILE A 211 -13.23 7.19 7.85
C ILE A 211 -12.66 8.52 8.35
N LEU A 212 -13.04 8.97 9.57
CA LEU A 212 -12.51 10.19 10.18
C LEU A 212 -11.00 10.10 10.40
N CYS A 213 -10.51 9.03 11.03
CA CYS A 213 -9.07 8.88 11.29
C CYS A 213 -8.26 8.79 10.00
N LEU A 214 -8.80 8.15 8.95
CA LEU A 214 -8.15 8.10 7.64
C LEU A 214 -8.08 9.48 6.98
N ALA A 215 -9.17 10.26 7.01
CA ALA A 215 -9.21 11.63 6.50
C ALA A 215 -8.19 12.52 7.21
N ILE A 216 -8.14 12.45 8.55
CA ILE A 216 -7.17 13.20 9.36
C ILE A 216 -5.74 12.82 8.99
N MET A 217 -5.43 11.52 8.85
CA MET A 217 -4.08 11.09 8.48
C MET A 217 -3.68 11.63 7.10
N ASP A 218 -4.53 11.45 6.09
CA ASP A 218 -4.25 11.92 4.73
C ASP A 218 -4.09 13.46 4.71
N ALA A 219 -4.95 14.21 5.43
CA ALA A 219 -4.87 15.66 5.54
C ALA A 219 -3.54 16.12 6.13
N ILE A 220 -3.11 15.49 7.25
CA ILE A 220 -1.83 15.81 7.90
C ILE A 220 -0.68 15.57 6.93
N LEU A 221 -0.66 14.42 6.25
CA LEU A 221 0.43 14.09 5.32
C LEU A 221 0.50 15.05 4.14
N VAL A 222 -0.64 15.44 3.57
CA VAL A 222 -0.71 16.46 2.51
C VAL A 222 -0.19 17.80 3.02
N LEU A 223 -0.59 18.22 4.23
CA LEU A 223 -0.12 19.49 4.81
C LEU A 223 1.40 19.47 5.04
N VAL A 224 1.92 18.38 5.60
CA VAL A 224 3.35 18.20 5.87
C VAL A 224 4.15 18.31 4.58
N LEU A 225 3.75 17.62 3.51
CA LEU A 225 4.48 17.68 2.24
C LEU A 225 4.38 19.05 1.57
N ASN A 226 3.20 19.67 1.59
CA ASN A 226 3.01 21.04 1.07
C ASN A 226 3.79 22.09 1.87
N SER A 227 4.07 21.83 3.15
CA SER A 227 4.87 22.72 4.00
C SER A 227 6.37 22.47 3.87
N ALA A 228 6.78 21.21 3.77
CA ALA A 228 8.19 20.81 3.74
C ALA A 228 8.84 21.02 2.36
N ALA A 229 8.11 20.79 1.26
CA ALA A 229 8.66 20.87 -0.09
C ALA A 229 7.60 21.31 -1.13
N PRO A 230 7.02 22.52 -0.97
CA PRO A 230 5.98 23.02 -1.85
C PRO A 230 6.41 23.01 -3.32
N GLY A 231 5.56 22.46 -4.19
CA GLY A 231 5.81 22.40 -5.63
C GLY A 231 6.89 21.41 -6.08
N VAL A 232 7.52 20.67 -5.15
CA VAL A 232 8.59 19.69 -5.47
C VAL A 232 8.14 18.27 -5.17
N TRP A 233 7.45 18.05 -4.04
CA TRP A 233 7.15 16.70 -3.56
C TRP A 233 6.27 15.89 -4.52
N GLU A 234 5.35 16.53 -5.27
CA GLU A 234 4.46 15.83 -6.20
C GLU A 234 5.23 15.22 -7.38
N ASP A 235 6.23 15.93 -7.91
CA ASP A 235 7.06 15.44 -9.01
C ASP A 235 7.99 14.32 -8.55
N VAL A 236 8.56 14.45 -7.36
CA VAL A 236 9.32 13.38 -6.70
C VAL A 236 8.43 12.15 -6.50
N ARG A 237 7.23 12.33 -5.95
CA ARG A 237 6.25 11.25 -5.77
C ARG A 237 5.93 10.57 -7.10
N ARG A 238 5.62 11.33 -8.15
CA ARG A 238 5.27 10.78 -9.47
C ARG A 238 6.42 9.93 -10.03
N SER A 239 7.65 10.44 -9.96
CA SER A 239 8.83 9.68 -10.41
C SER A 239 9.07 8.42 -9.57
N LEU A 240 8.84 8.46 -8.26
CA LEU A 240 8.93 7.28 -7.39
C LEU A 240 7.85 6.26 -7.74
N CYS A 241 6.62 6.69 -7.98
CA CYS A 241 5.52 5.83 -8.41
C CYS A 241 5.83 5.17 -9.76
N ASP A 242 6.36 5.92 -10.72
CA ASP A 242 6.77 5.38 -12.01
C ASP A 242 7.82 4.27 -11.85
N ALA A 243 8.82 4.49 -11.00
CA ALA A 243 9.93 3.57 -10.81
C ALA A 243 9.58 2.34 -9.95
N LEU A 244 8.84 2.54 -8.86
CA LEU A 244 8.66 1.56 -7.79
C LEU A 244 7.32 0.83 -7.84
N ILE A 245 6.32 1.40 -8.52
CA ILE A 245 4.94 0.90 -8.50
C ILE A 245 4.51 0.53 -9.92
N LEU A 246 4.46 1.50 -10.84
CA LEU A 246 3.87 1.32 -12.16
C LEU A 246 4.71 0.43 -13.08
N ASN A 247 6.04 0.54 -13.02
CA ASN A 247 6.96 -0.26 -13.84
C ASN A 247 7.64 -1.41 -13.07
N LYS A 248 7.18 -1.68 -11.84
CA LYS A 248 7.82 -2.61 -10.91
C LYS A 248 8.09 -3.98 -11.53
N ASP A 249 7.05 -4.64 -12.02
CA ASP A 249 7.18 -5.99 -12.57
C ASP A 249 8.10 -6.04 -13.81
N ALA A 250 8.08 -4.98 -14.64
CA ALA A 250 8.98 -4.87 -15.79
C ALA A 250 10.43 -4.82 -15.33
N ARG A 251 10.68 -4.01 -14.29
CA ARG A 251 12.00 -3.84 -13.70
C ARG A 251 12.48 -5.11 -13.00
N VAL A 252 11.59 -5.81 -12.29
CA VAL A 252 11.90 -7.11 -11.69
C VAL A 252 12.28 -8.11 -12.78
N CYS A 253 11.52 -8.19 -13.87
CA CYS A 253 11.84 -9.08 -14.99
C CYS A 253 13.20 -8.75 -15.61
N GLN A 254 13.51 -7.46 -15.80
CA GLN A 254 14.81 -7.00 -16.29
C GLN A 254 15.94 -7.46 -15.35
N ILE A 255 15.80 -7.24 -14.04
CA ILE A 255 16.81 -7.62 -13.04
C ILE A 255 17.04 -9.14 -13.05
N LEU A 256 15.97 -9.95 -13.09
CA LEU A 256 16.06 -11.41 -13.21
C LEU A 256 16.76 -11.83 -14.51
N ALA A 257 16.51 -11.12 -15.61
CA ALA A 257 17.07 -11.46 -16.91
C ALA A 257 18.56 -11.11 -17.03
N THR A 258 19.04 -10.14 -16.25
CA THR A 258 20.41 -9.62 -16.30
C THR A 258 21.24 -9.94 -15.07
N ALA A 259 20.87 -9.41 -13.90
CA ALA A 259 21.70 -9.45 -12.69
C ALA A 259 21.74 -10.84 -12.05
N TYR A 260 20.67 -11.63 -12.21
CA TYR A 260 20.57 -13.01 -11.72
C TYR A 260 20.62 -14.04 -12.85
N ALA A 261 21.16 -13.66 -14.01
CA ALA A 261 21.14 -14.50 -15.21
C ALA A 261 21.91 -15.82 -15.09
N ASP A 262 22.86 -15.90 -14.16
CA ASP A 262 23.69 -17.08 -13.87
C ASP A 262 23.10 -17.97 -12.75
N THR A 263 22.05 -17.51 -12.07
CA THR A 263 21.44 -18.26 -10.95
C THR A 263 20.65 -19.46 -11.47
N ASP A 264 20.88 -20.63 -10.87
CA ASP A 264 20.22 -21.88 -11.29
C ASP A 264 18.80 -22.03 -10.70
N ILE A 265 18.57 -21.54 -9.47
CA ILE A 265 17.25 -21.55 -8.81
C ILE A 265 16.98 -20.19 -8.14
N ILE A 266 15.85 -19.57 -8.45
CA ILE A 266 15.42 -18.31 -7.82
C ILE A 266 14.07 -18.52 -7.12
N PHE A 267 14.04 -18.34 -5.81
CA PHE A 267 12.82 -18.29 -5.01
C PHE A 267 12.29 -16.86 -4.99
N ILE A 268 11.14 -16.62 -5.61
CA ILE A 268 10.46 -15.33 -5.60
C ILE A 268 9.38 -15.37 -4.53
N GLN A 269 9.35 -14.35 -3.67
CA GLN A 269 8.39 -14.19 -2.58
C GLN A 269 7.61 -12.88 -2.76
N GLU A 270 6.40 -12.83 -2.21
CA GLU A 270 5.47 -11.70 -2.33
C GLU A 270 5.25 -11.27 -3.79
N ALA A 271 4.99 -12.25 -4.67
CA ALA A 271 4.62 -11.99 -6.05
C ALA A 271 3.10 -11.81 -6.20
N ALA A 272 2.69 -10.82 -6.97
CA ALA A 272 1.32 -10.73 -7.47
C ALA A 272 1.00 -11.97 -8.33
N ALA A 273 -0.25 -12.42 -8.33
CA ALA A 273 -0.65 -13.58 -9.12
C ALA A 273 -0.36 -13.38 -10.63
N ALA A 274 -0.56 -12.15 -11.12
CA ALA A 274 -0.29 -11.77 -12.51
C ALA A 274 1.20 -11.81 -12.89
N PHE A 275 2.11 -11.69 -11.90
CA PHE A 275 3.56 -11.68 -12.15
C PHE A 275 4.06 -12.99 -12.75
N ALA A 276 3.44 -14.13 -12.38
CA ALA A 276 3.82 -15.43 -12.91
C ALA A 276 3.66 -15.52 -14.44
N GLU A 277 2.55 -15.02 -14.98
CA GLU A 277 2.33 -14.95 -16.43
C GLU A 277 3.30 -13.98 -17.10
N ARG A 278 3.60 -12.85 -16.46
CA ARG A 278 4.57 -11.90 -16.99
C ARG A 278 5.97 -12.50 -17.15
N VAL A 279 6.43 -13.28 -16.17
CA VAL A 279 7.71 -14.00 -16.28
C VAL A 279 7.68 -15.03 -17.41
N ARG A 280 6.54 -15.71 -17.63
CA ARG A 280 6.39 -16.67 -18.74
C ARG A 280 6.41 -16.01 -20.11
N LEU A 281 5.87 -14.79 -20.22
CA LEU A 281 5.78 -14.02 -21.47
C LEU A 281 7.07 -13.27 -21.77
N GLU A 282 7.90 -12.98 -20.77
CA GLU A 282 9.19 -12.30 -20.96
C GLU A 282 10.19 -13.21 -21.69
N PRO A 283 10.60 -12.91 -22.94
CA PRO A 283 11.35 -13.84 -23.77
C PRO A 283 12.70 -14.28 -23.19
N ALA A 284 13.40 -13.38 -22.51
CA ALA A 284 14.69 -13.70 -21.89
C ALA A 284 14.54 -14.68 -20.73
N LEU A 285 13.51 -14.50 -19.90
CA LEU A 285 13.23 -15.37 -18.76
C LEU A 285 12.62 -16.69 -19.20
N HIS A 286 11.68 -16.68 -20.15
CA HIS A 286 11.05 -17.89 -20.67
C HIS A 286 12.06 -18.91 -21.21
N ARG A 287 13.04 -18.43 -21.98
CA ARG A 287 14.11 -19.27 -22.54
C ARG A 287 15.00 -19.88 -21.47
N ARG A 288 15.22 -19.17 -20.36
CA ARG A 288 16.18 -19.55 -19.32
C ARG A 288 15.55 -20.37 -18.21
N TYR A 289 14.34 -20.02 -17.78
CA TYR A 289 13.71 -20.55 -16.58
C TYR A 289 12.38 -21.24 -16.87
N ALA A 290 12.15 -22.34 -16.17
CA ALA A 290 10.82 -22.87 -15.94
C ALA A 290 10.24 -22.20 -14.69
N VAL A 291 8.97 -21.76 -14.77
CA VAL A 291 8.25 -21.14 -13.65
C VAL A 291 7.43 -22.20 -12.93
N LEU A 292 7.87 -22.61 -11.74
CA LEU A 292 7.05 -23.41 -10.83
C LEU A 292 6.22 -22.49 -9.95
N GLN A 293 4.95 -22.84 -9.78
CA GLN A 293 4.00 -22.09 -8.98
C GLN A 293 3.05 -23.05 -8.25
N PRO A 294 2.42 -22.62 -7.14
CA PRO A 294 1.29 -23.32 -6.57
C PRO A 294 0.17 -23.50 -7.60
N ARG A 295 -0.63 -24.57 -7.43
CA ARG A 295 -1.78 -24.84 -8.31
C ARG A 295 -2.75 -23.65 -8.39
N ASN A 296 -2.91 -22.93 -7.27
CA ASN A 296 -3.75 -21.75 -7.15
C ASN A 296 -2.90 -20.60 -6.64
N LEU A 297 -2.90 -19.47 -7.36
CA LEU A 297 -2.34 -18.21 -6.89
C LEU A 297 -3.45 -17.38 -6.23
N ASP A 298 -3.15 -16.76 -5.09
CA ASP A 298 -4.05 -15.86 -4.39
C ASP A 298 -3.94 -14.45 -5.01
N GLY A 299 -4.85 -14.14 -5.93
CA GLY A 299 -4.96 -12.81 -6.55
C GLY A 299 -5.65 -11.76 -5.66
N LYS A 300 -6.07 -12.11 -4.44
CA LYS A 300 -6.64 -11.16 -3.46
C LYS A 300 -5.58 -10.65 -2.51
N ARG A 301 -4.69 -11.53 -2.05
CA ARG A 301 -3.56 -11.14 -1.20
C ARG A 301 -2.36 -10.69 -2.01
N ASP A 302 -2.19 -11.22 -3.22
CA ASP A 302 -1.05 -10.95 -4.11
C ASP A 302 0.32 -11.13 -3.42
N GLN A 303 0.38 -12.11 -2.51
CA GLN A 303 1.58 -12.50 -1.74
C GLN A 303 1.94 -13.96 -2.04
N ASN A 304 2.17 -14.26 -3.31
CA ASN A 304 2.45 -15.61 -3.77
C ASN A 304 3.96 -15.92 -3.77
N SER A 305 4.30 -17.20 -3.78
CA SER A 305 5.66 -17.68 -3.97
C SER A 305 5.81 -18.39 -5.31
N LEU A 306 6.87 -18.08 -6.05
CA LEU A 306 7.23 -18.73 -7.32
C LEU A 306 8.65 -19.29 -7.22
N ILE A 307 8.96 -20.30 -8.02
CA ILE A 307 10.33 -20.80 -8.18
C ILE A 307 10.69 -20.73 -9.65
N LEU A 308 11.77 -20.03 -9.98
CA LEU A 308 12.36 -20.04 -11.31
C LEU A 308 13.50 -21.04 -11.32
N ILE A 309 13.41 -22.05 -12.18
CA ILE A 309 14.42 -23.13 -12.26
C ILE A 309 15.07 -23.11 -13.64
N ALA A 310 16.40 -23.02 -13.68
CA ALA A 310 17.16 -22.94 -14.92
C ALA A 310 16.93 -24.19 -15.76
N ARG A 311 16.37 -24.00 -16.97
CA ARG A 311 16.08 -25.08 -17.91
C ARG A 311 17.34 -25.83 -18.30
N ALA A 312 18.44 -25.11 -18.57
CA ALA A 312 19.71 -25.72 -18.96
C ALA A 312 20.32 -26.67 -17.90
N ARG A 313 19.86 -26.59 -16.64
CA ARG A 313 20.34 -27.43 -15.54
C ARG A 313 19.38 -28.54 -15.15
N PHE A 314 18.08 -28.25 -15.18
CA PHE A 314 17.06 -29.11 -14.56
C PHE A 314 15.96 -29.57 -15.52
N HIS A 315 15.87 -28.98 -16.72
CA HIS A 315 15.13 -29.64 -17.79
C HIS A 315 16.10 -30.61 -18.46
N GLU A 316 15.84 -31.92 -18.30
CA GLU A 316 16.26 -32.88 -19.30
C GLU A 316 15.84 -32.33 -20.67
N ALA A 317 16.75 -32.41 -21.64
CA ALA A 317 16.39 -32.26 -23.03
C ALA A 317 15.07 -33.02 -23.23
N THR A 318 14.05 -32.35 -23.75
CA THR A 318 12.95 -33.06 -24.41
C THR A 318 13.59 -33.99 -25.42
N ALA A 319 13.72 -35.26 -25.05
CA ALA A 319 13.91 -36.38 -25.94
C ALA A 319 12.53 -36.78 -26.48
#